data_AF-A0A1H8TWV6-F1
#
_entry.id   AF-A0A1H8TWV6-F1
#
_cell.length_a   1.000
_cell.length_b   1.000
_cell.length_c   1.000
_cell.angle_alpha   90.00
_cell.angle_beta   90.00
_cell.angle_gamma   90.00
#
_symmetry.space_group_name_H-M   'P 1'
#
loop_
_entity.id
_entity.type
_entity.pdbx_description
1 polymer ?
#
loop_
_entity_poly.entity_id
_entity_poly.type
_entity_poly.pdbx_seq_one_letter_code
_entity_poly.pdbx_strand_id
1 'polypeptide(L)'
;MGATTDARRGATFLGLIEENPDRTELTSLGEEVVRFALHRYGSADAALTSFEDWRGSRNRFCDLAPEWGLVTRRVVWAYPATQLLVEELQTMHDDGVDEPSLVDLVEWLHVQHPTFTVELFLRGSDDVRSRVLDEQGGLRVRELNDGTVFHSPTVFQLKAMLYHGGILMERGAEPHRLDPETDVWALREPLEFI
;
A
#
# COMPACT_ATOMS: atom_id res chain seq x y z
N MET A 1 6.29 -14.25 19.64
CA MET A 1 5.11 -13.45 20.02
C MET A 1 4.94 -12.16 19.20
N GLY A 2 5.94 -11.69 18.43
CA GLY A 2 5.77 -10.52 17.54
C GLY A 2 5.01 -10.82 16.24
N ALA A 3 5.43 -11.86 15.50
CA ALA A 3 4.91 -12.13 14.15
C ALA A 3 3.38 -12.30 14.07
N THR A 4 2.77 -13.01 15.02
CA THR A 4 1.31 -13.21 15.04
C THR A 4 0.54 -11.92 15.37
N THR A 5 1.10 -11.08 16.25
CA THR A 5 0.51 -9.78 16.59
C THR A 5 0.60 -8.82 15.42
N ASP A 6 1.73 -8.80 14.71
CA ASP A 6 1.93 -7.96 13.53
C ASP A 6 1.05 -8.42 12.35
N ALA A 7 0.92 -9.74 12.14
CA ALA A 7 0.01 -10.29 11.15
C ALA A 7 -1.45 -9.94 11.44
N ARG A 8 -1.85 -9.97 12.72
CA ARG A 8 -3.19 -9.56 13.15
C ARG A 8 -3.43 -8.07 12.86
N ARG A 9 -2.49 -7.20 13.22
CA ARG A 9 -2.59 -5.76 12.90
C ARG A 9 -2.73 -5.51 11.39
N GLY A 10 -1.94 -6.21 10.57
CA GLY A 10 -2.03 -6.12 9.11
C GLY A 10 -3.39 -6.61 8.58
N ALA A 11 -3.91 -7.71 9.12
CA ALA A 11 -5.22 -8.24 8.74
C ALA A 11 -6.37 -7.29 9.14
N THR A 12 -6.29 -6.66 10.32
CA THR A 12 -7.26 -5.64 10.75
C THR A 12 -7.17 -4.41 9.85
N PHE A 13 -5.95 -3.95 9.56
CA PHE A 13 -5.69 -2.81 8.68
C PHE A 13 -6.28 -3.02 7.27
N LEU A 14 -6.13 -4.23 6.73
CA LEU A 14 -6.67 -4.62 5.42
C LEU A 14 -8.16 -5.00 5.45
N GLY A 15 -8.85 -4.84 6.58
CA GLY A 15 -10.26 -5.17 6.72
C GLY A 15 -10.57 -6.66 6.51
N LEU A 16 -9.62 -7.55 6.79
CA LEU A 16 -9.82 -9.00 6.73
C LEU A 16 -10.39 -9.56 8.04
N ILE A 17 -10.12 -8.88 9.15
CA ILE A 17 -10.64 -9.22 10.46
C ILE A 17 -11.15 -7.97 11.17
N GLU A 18 -12.09 -8.17 12.09
CA GLU A 18 -12.58 -7.15 13.01
C GLU A 18 -12.22 -7.56 14.44
N GLU A 19 -11.65 -6.62 15.20
CA GLU A 19 -11.35 -6.79 16.62
C GLU A 19 -12.48 -6.20 17.46
N ASN A 20 -13.27 -7.09 18.07
CA ASN A 20 -14.22 -6.73 19.11
C ASN A 20 -13.56 -6.93 20.49
N PRO A 21 -14.04 -6.27 21.56
CA PRO A 21 -13.44 -6.37 22.90
C PRO A 21 -13.22 -7.80 23.40
N ASP A 22 -14.09 -8.73 23.02
CA ASP A 22 -14.08 -10.12 23.50
C ASP A 22 -13.69 -11.14 22.43
N ARG A 23 -13.57 -10.75 21.15
CA ARG A 23 -13.34 -11.68 20.03
C ARG A 23 -12.74 -11.01 18.80
N THR A 24 -12.00 -11.79 18.03
CA THR A 24 -11.62 -11.43 16.66
C THR A 24 -12.44 -12.26 15.68
N GLU A 25 -13.03 -11.62 14.69
CA GLU A 25 -13.86 -12.27 13.68
C GLU A 25 -13.33 -11.96 12.28
N LEU A 26 -13.58 -12.86 11.33
CA LEU A 26 -13.33 -12.58 9.92
C LEU A 26 -14.41 -11.63 9.41
N THR A 27 -14.03 -10.68 8.58
CA THR A 27 -15.00 -9.93 7.76
C THR A 27 -15.47 -10.81 6.61
N SER A 28 -16.50 -10.36 5.87
CA SER A 28 -16.91 -11.05 4.63
C SER A 28 -15.76 -11.22 3.63
N LEU A 29 -14.83 -10.25 3.57
CA LEU A 29 -13.64 -10.35 2.73
C LEU A 29 -12.65 -11.38 3.28
N GLY A 30 -12.40 -11.37 4.60
CA GLY A 30 -11.55 -12.36 5.26
C GLY A 30 -12.07 -13.78 5.11
N GLU A 31 -13.39 -13.99 5.22
CA GLU A 31 -14.03 -15.28 4.99
C GLU A 31 -13.76 -15.79 3.57
N GLU A 32 -13.88 -14.95 2.55
CA GLU A 32 -13.62 -15.36 1.16
C GLU A 32 -12.15 -15.72 0.93
N VAL A 33 -11.21 -15.00 1.56
CA VAL A 33 -9.78 -15.35 1.53
C VAL A 33 -9.55 -16.73 2.16
N VAL A 34 -10.17 -17.00 3.31
CA VAL A 34 -10.05 -18.30 4.00
C VAL A 34 -10.73 -19.40 3.19
N ARG A 35 -11.92 -19.18 2.63
CA ARG A 35 -12.60 -20.14 1.75
C ARG A 35 -11.76 -20.48 0.53
N PHE A 36 -11.08 -19.49 -0.06
CA PHE A 36 -10.15 -19.71 -1.16
C PHE A 36 -8.99 -20.63 -0.75
N ALA A 37 -8.36 -20.37 0.40
CA ALA A 37 -7.32 -21.26 0.94
C ALA A 37 -7.85 -22.69 1.19
N LEU A 38 -9.01 -22.82 1.83
CA LEU A 38 -9.60 -24.12 2.14
C LEU A 38 -9.97 -24.90 0.87
N HIS A 39 -10.52 -24.24 -0.13
CA HIS A 39 -10.86 -24.87 -1.40
C HIS A 39 -9.61 -25.39 -2.12
N ARG A 40 -8.52 -24.62 -2.12
CA ARG A 40 -7.31 -24.93 -2.87
C ARG A 40 -6.37 -25.92 -2.16
N TYR A 41 -6.28 -25.87 -0.84
CA TYR A 41 -5.30 -26.63 -0.05
C TYR A 41 -5.92 -27.60 0.95
N GLY A 42 -7.25 -27.60 1.14
CA GLY A 42 -7.97 -28.45 2.08
C GLY A 42 -7.89 -28.01 3.55
N SER A 43 -6.87 -27.24 3.93
CA SER A 43 -6.74 -26.65 5.27
C SER A 43 -5.93 -25.35 5.25
N ALA A 44 -6.08 -24.53 6.30
CA ALA A 44 -5.26 -23.33 6.50
C ALA A 44 -3.78 -23.67 6.69
N ASP A 45 -3.46 -24.72 7.44
CA ASP A 45 -2.08 -25.15 7.68
C ASP A 45 -1.37 -25.57 6.37
N ALA A 46 -2.08 -26.27 5.48
CA ALA A 46 -1.55 -26.65 4.17
C ALA A 46 -1.33 -25.43 3.26
N ALA A 47 -2.23 -24.43 3.32
CA ALA A 47 -2.05 -23.17 2.63
C ALA A 47 -0.81 -22.42 3.15
N LEU A 48 -0.68 -22.27 4.48
CA LEU A 48 0.47 -21.61 5.10
C LEU A 48 1.79 -22.29 4.77
N THR A 49 1.81 -23.63 4.77
CA THR A 49 2.99 -24.41 4.34
C THR A 49 3.36 -24.08 2.89
N SER A 50 2.38 -23.98 2.00
CA SER A 50 2.62 -23.63 0.59
C SER A 50 3.13 -22.19 0.43
N PHE A 51 2.80 -21.29 1.35
CA PHE A 51 3.29 -19.90 1.29
C PHE A 51 4.78 -19.79 1.61
N GLU A 52 5.33 -20.74 2.35
CA GLU A 52 6.76 -20.79 2.68
C GLU A 52 7.62 -20.91 1.42
N ASP A 53 7.12 -21.60 0.39
CA ASP A 53 7.82 -21.79 -0.90
C ASP A 53 8.02 -20.46 -1.67
N TRP A 54 7.21 -19.44 -1.39
CA TRP A 54 7.31 -18.14 -2.05
C TRP A 54 8.18 -17.15 -1.28
N ARG A 55 8.49 -17.46 -0.02
CA ARG A 55 9.22 -16.56 0.87
C ARG A 55 10.62 -16.29 0.35
N GLY A 56 11.00 -15.01 0.33
CA GLY A 56 12.34 -14.59 -0.12
C GLY A 56 12.54 -14.61 -1.63
N SER A 57 11.52 -14.97 -2.41
CA SER A 57 11.55 -14.80 -3.85
C SER A 57 11.70 -13.33 -4.22
N ARG A 58 12.44 -13.08 -5.30
CA ARG A 58 12.60 -11.74 -5.90
C ARG A 58 11.49 -11.43 -6.90
N ASN A 59 10.74 -12.44 -7.32
CA ASN A 59 9.63 -12.25 -8.25
C ASN A 59 8.45 -11.59 -7.52
N ARG A 60 7.66 -10.84 -8.29
CA ARG A 60 6.39 -10.28 -7.82
C ARG A 60 5.43 -11.39 -7.43
N PHE A 61 4.59 -11.13 -6.43
CA PHE A 61 3.73 -12.16 -5.85
C PHE A 61 2.67 -12.64 -6.83
N CYS A 62 1.98 -11.72 -7.52
CA CYS A 62 1.00 -12.10 -8.53
C CYS A 62 1.58 -12.82 -9.75
N ASP A 63 2.89 -12.72 -9.99
CA ASP A 63 3.54 -13.51 -11.05
C ASP A 63 3.92 -14.92 -10.54
N LEU A 64 4.26 -15.06 -9.25
CA LEU A 64 4.58 -16.35 -8.61
C LEU A 64 3.36 -17.22 -8.33
N ALA A 65 2.26 -16.60 -7.91
CA ALA A 65 1.03 -17.27 -7.54
C ALA A 65 -0.17 -16.52 -8.14
N PRO A 66 -0.44 -16.67 -9.46
CA PRO A 66 -1.43 -15.85 -10.18
C PRO A 66 -2.82 -15.81 -9.55
N GLU A 67 -3.34 -16.95 -9.10
CA GLU A 67 -4.67 -17.00 -8.47
C GLU A 67 -4.69 -16.26 -7.12
N TRP A 68 -3.62 -16.39 -6.33
CA TRP A 68 -3.45 -15.60 -5.11
C TRP A 68 -3.21 -14.12 -5.41
N GLY A 69 -2.57 -13.80 -6.54
CA GLY A 69 -2.43 -12.44 -7.04
C GLY A 69 -3.78 -11.76 -7.26
N LEU A 70 -4.76 -12.47 -7.81
CA LEU A 70 -6.14 -11.96 -7.97
C LEU A 70 -6.81 -11.72 -6.60
N VAL A 71 -6.62 -12.63 -5.64
CA VAL A 71 -7.13 -12.45 -4.27
C VAL A 71 -6.48 -11.23 -3.62
N THR A 72 -5.15 -11.10 -3.70
CA THR A 72 -4.40 -9.94 -3.18
C THR A 72 -4.87 -8.64 -3.83
N ARG A 73 -5.06 -8.61 -5.14
CA ARG A 73 -5.56 -7.43 -5.84
C ARG A 73 -6.94 -7.02 -5.31
N ARG A 74 -7.84 -7.99 -5.07
CA ARG A 74 -9.16 -7.72 -4.48
C ARG A 74 -9.06 -7.18 -3.05
N VAL A 75 -8.15 -7.72 -2.23
CA VAL A 75 -7.94 -7.25 -0.85
C VAL A 75 -7.41 -5.82 -0.83
N VAL A 76 -6.40 -5.54 -1.65
CA VAL A 76 -5.82 -4.19 -1.75
C VAL A 76 -6.83 -3.21 -2.33
N TRP A 77 -7.64 -3.60 -3.33
CA TRP A 77 -8.68 -2.73 -3.87
C TRP A 77 -9.81 -2.43 -2.86
N ALA A 78 -10.15 -3.38 -1.98
CA ALA A 78 -11.20 -3.18 -0.98
C ALA A 78 -10.81 -2.20 0.13
N TYR A 79 -9.52 -1.85 0.25
CA TYR A 79 -9.06 -0.90 1.24
C TYR A 79 -9.14 0.54 0.70
N PRO A 80 -9.90 1.45 1.35
CA PRO A 80 -10.20 2.77 0.78
C PRO A 80 -8.98 3.63 0.44
N ALA A 81 -7.92 3.57 1.25
CA ALA A 81 -6.72 4.37 1.00
C ALA A 81 -6.02 3.94 -0.29
N THR A 82 -5.90 2.63 -0.53
CA THR A 82 -5.27 2.11 -1.75
C THR A 82 -6.16 2.25 -2.96
N GLN A 83 -7.49 2.19 -2.82
CA GLN A 83 -8.40 2.54 -3.91
C GLN A 83 -8.19 4.00 -4.35
N LEU A 84 -8.22 4.94 -3.40
CA LEU A 84 -7.97 6.37 -3.69
C LEU A 84 -6.62 6.58 -4.36
N LEU A 85 -5.54 5.93 -3.86
CA LEU A 85 -4.23 6.03 -4.50
C LEU A 85 -4.23 5.58 -5.96
N VAL A 86 -4.93 4.49 -6.28
CA VAL A 86 -4.97 3.97 -7.66
C VAL A 86 -5.81 4.85 -8.56
N GLU A 87 -6.93 5.37 -8.06
CA GLU A 87 -7.78 6.32 -8.78
C GLU A 87 -7.01 7.62 -9.08
N GLU A 88 -6.30 8.18 -8.11
CA GLU A 88 -5.52 9.40 -8.32
C GLU A 88 -4.32 9.17 -9.23
N LEU A 89 -3.65 8.02 -9.15
CA LEU A 89 -2.60 7.66 -10.11
C LEU A 89 -3.14 7.49 -11.53
N GLN A 90 -4.37 7.01 -11.69
CA GLN A 90 -5.03 6.97 -12.99
C GLN A 90 -5.34 8.39 -13.48
N THR A 91 -5.81 9.29 -12.61
CA THR A 91 -6.02 10.70 -12.99
C THR A 91 -4.72 11.38 -13.38
N MET A 92 -3.61 11.13 -12.67
CA MET A 92 -2.28 11.64 -13.04
C MET A 92 -1.84 11.13 -14.41
N HIS A 93 -2.06 9.84 -14.71
CA HIS A 93 -1.82 9.25 -16.03
C HIS A 93 -2.66 9.94 -17.11
N ASP A 94 -3.96 10.13 -16.86
CA ASP A 94 -4.88 10.79 -17.78
C ASP A 94 -4.46 12.25 -18.08
N ASP A 95 -3.80 12.91 -17.11
CA ASP A 95 -3.23 14.26 -17.23
C ASP A 95 -1.79 14.28 -17.80
N GLY A 96 -1.25 13.13 -18.20
CA GLY A 96 0.04 12.98 -18.88
C GLY A 96 1.25 12.84 -17.95
N VAL A 97 1.04 12.46 -16.69
CA VAL A 97 2.09 12.15 -15.72
C VAL A 97 2.17 10.63 -15.53
N ASP A 98 2.86 9.96 -16.45
CA ASP A 98 2.92 8.49 -16.52
C ASP A 98 3.73 7.85 -15.37
N GLU A 99 4.81 8.53 -14.94
CA GLU A 99 5.78 8.01 -13.97
C GLU A 99 6.02 9.02 -12.83
N PRO A 100 5.01 9.31 -11.99
CA PRO A 100 5.16 10.28 -10.90
C PRO A 100 6.16 9.76 -9.86
N SER A 101 7.04 10.65 -9.38
CA SER A 101 7.83 10.39 -8.17
C SER A 101 6.94 10.41 -6.91
N LEU A 102 7.49 9.98 -5.76
CA LEU A 102 6.79 10.12 -4.49
C LEU A 102 6.50 11.60 -4.16
N VAL A 103 7.39 12.52 -4.56
CA VAL A 103 7.16 13.97 -4.40
C VAL A 103 5.96 14.40 -5.23
N ASP A 104 5.90 14.03 -6.51
CA ASP A 104 4.80 14.40 -7.41
C ASP A 104 3.46 13.86 -6.89
N LEU A 105 3.44 12.59 -6.45
CA LEU A 105 2.24 11.96 -5.90
C LEU A 105 1.76 12.67 -4.62
N VAL A 106 2.66 13.02 -3.71
CA VAL A 106 2.30 13.66 -2.44
C VAL A 106 1.86 15.10 -2.65
N GLU A 107 2.51 15.83 -3.56
CA GLU A 107 2.07 17.17 -3.96
C GLU A 107 0.66 17.12 -4.57
N TRP A 108 0.42 16.20 -5.51
CA TRP A 108 -0.88 15.98 -6.14
C TRP A 108 -1.97 15.66 -5.12
N LEU A 109 -1.74 14.64 -4.30
CA LEU A 109 -2.71 14.19 -3.30
C LEU A 109 -2.98 15.24 -2.23
N HIS A 110 -2.03 16.12 -1.91
CA HIS A 110 -2.28 17.17 -0.92
C HIS A 110 -3.24 18.24 -1.44
N VAL A 111 -3.21 18.52 -2.74
CA VAL A 111 -4.18 19.43 -3.37
C VAL A 111 -5.59 18.85 -3.30
N GLN A 112 -5.75 17.56 -3.62
CA GLN A 112 -7.08 16.92 -3.69
C GLN A 112 -7.59 16.45 -2.32
N HIS A 113 -6.68 15.94 -1.48
CA HIS A 113 -6.95 15.21 -0.25
C HIS A 113 -5.91 15.54 0.86
N PRO A 114 -5.84 16.79 1.34
CA PRO A 114 -4.77 17.25 2.23
C PRO A 114 -4.65 16.45 3.52
N THR A 115 -5.76 16.22 4.23
CA THR A 115 -5.75 15.45 5.49
C THR A 115 -5.30 14.01 5.28
N PHE A 116 -5.77 13.36 4.22
CA PHE A 116 -5.40 12.00 3.87
C PHE A 116 -3.89 11.91 3.60
N THR A 117 -3.36 12.84 2.82
CA THR A 117 -1.95 12.88 2.43
C THR A 117 -1.04 13.05 3.64
N VAL A 118 -1.37 13.99 4.52
CA VAL A 118 -0.58 14.25 5.73
C VAL A 118 -0.57 13.03 6.66
N GLU A 119 -1.72 12.40 6.89
CA GLU A 119 -1.81 11.26 7.79
C GLU A 119 -1.18 9.97 7.22
N LEU A 120 -1.22 9.79 5.90
CA LEU A 120 -0.72 8.57 5.27
C LEU A 120 0.79 8.59 4.98
N PHE A 121 1.29 9.72 4.46
CA PHE A 121 2.65 9.80 3.93
C PHE A 121 3.64 10.47 4.86
N LEU A 122 3.23 11.45 5.67
CA LEU A 122 4.16 12.24 6.48
C LEU A 122 4.32 11.65 7.88
N ARG A 123 5.49 11.82 8.50
CA ARG A 123 5.66 11.46 9.91
C ARG A 123 4.76 12.34 10.76
N GLY A 124 4.10 11.70 11.74
CA GLY A 124 3.19 12.38 12.66
C GLY A 124 3.87 13.23 13.75
N SER A 125 5.20 13.42 13.69
CA SER A 125 5.90 14.22 14.70
C SER A 125 5.78 15.72 14.40
N ASP A 126 5.60 16.53 15.46
CA ASP A 126 5.34 17.97 15.32
C ASP A 126 6.47 18.73 14.62
N ASP A 127 7.72 18.27 14.77
CA ASP A 127 8.89 18.82 14.08
C ASP A 127 8.81 18.61 12.56
N VAL A 128 8.36 17.44 12.11
CA VAL A 128 8.18 17.18 10.69
C VAL A 128 7.00 17.97 10.14
N ARG A 129 5.87 17.98 10.85
CA ARG A 129 4.66 18.70 10.41
C ARG A 129 4.92 20.20 10.25
N SER A 130 5.57 20.84 11.22
CA SER A 130 5.91 22.27 11.15
C SER A 130 6.99 22.61 10.10
N ARG A 131 7.81 21.62 9.74
CA ARG A 131 8.80 21.74 8.66
C ARG A 131 8.15 21.69 7.29
N VAL A 132 7.28 20.70 7.04
CA VAL A 132 6.70 20.42 5.71
C VAL A 132 5.44 21.22 5.40
N LEU A 133 4.73 21.71 6.42
CA LEU A 133 3.54 22.55 6.25
C LEU A 133 3.84 24.01 6.60
N ASP A 134 3.27 24.94 5.84
CA ASP A 134 3.24 26.36 6.19
C ASP A 134 2.14 26.68 7.21
N GLU A 135 2.06 27.95 7.61
CA GLU A 135 1.08 28.43 8.60
C GLU A 135 -0.39 28.29 8.13
N GLN A 136 -0.61 28.15 6.83
CA GLN A 136 -1.90 27.95 6.21
C GLN A 136 -2.20 26.46 5.92
N GLY A 137 -1.27 25.55 6.22
CA GLY A 137 -1.37 24.12 5.92
C GLY A 137 -1.01 23.76 4.47
N GLY A 138 -0.42 24.69 3.71
CA GLY A 138 0.16 24.44 2.40
C GLY A 138 1.45 23.62 2.49
N LEU A 139 1.70 22.77 1.49
CA LEU A 139 2.94 21.99 1.41
C LEU A 139 4.13 22.86 1.01
N ARG A 140 5.22 22.73 1.74
CA ARG A 140 6.54 23.19 1.32
C ARG A 140 7.21 22.07 0.51
N VAL A 141 6.90 22.01 -0.78
CA VAL A 141 7.32 20.93 -1.70
C VAL A 141 8.81 20.59 -1.60
N ARG A 142 9.69 21.60 -1.48
CA ARG A 142 11.15 21.37 -1.34
C ARG A 142 11.54 20.51 -0.14
N GLU A 143 10.74 20.51 0.92
CA GLU A 143 11.00 19.67 2.10
C GLU A 143 10.68 18.19 1.84
N LEU A 144 9.87 17.89 0.82
CA LEU A 144 9.55 16.52 0.40
C LEU A 144 10.73 15.81 -0.27
N ASN A 145 11.79 16.51 -0.67
CA ASN A 145 13.01 15.88 -1.19
C ASN A 145 13.75 15.11 -0.08
N ASP A 146 13.48 15.41 1.19
CA ASP A 146 14.07 14.71 2.33
C ASP A 146 13.24 13.49 2.72
N GLY A 147 13.72 12.29 2.37
CA GLY A 147 13.08 11.01 2.70
C GLY A 147 12.77 10.81 4.19
N THR A 148 13.39 11.57 5.10
CA THR A 148 13.14 11.51 6.53
C THR A 148 11.83 12.19 6.97
N VAL A 149 11.19 12.98 6.11
CA VAL A 149 9.87 13.57 6.41
C VAL A 149 8.72 12.58 6.23
N PHE A 150 8.96 11.49 5.50
CA PHE A 150 7.96 10.47 5.24
C PHE A 150 7.86 9.46 6.38
N HIS A 151 6.65 8.94 6.58
CA HIS A 151 6.42 7.70 7.30
C HIS A 151 6.90 6.52 6.44
N SER A 152 8.22 6.42 6.25
CA SER A 152 8.90 5.50 5.33
C SER A 152 8.47 4.03 5.47
N PRO A 153 8.16 3.49 6.68
CA PRO A 153 7.59 2.15 6.81
C PRO A 153 6.23 1.99 6.13
N THR A 154 5.35 2.99 6.23
CA THR A 154 4.01 2.97 5.62
C THR A 154 4.11 3.10 4.12
N VAL A 155 4.93 4.04 3.62
CA VAL A 155 5.22 4.20 2.19
C VAL A 155 5.73 2.89 1.59
N PHE A 156 6.72 2.26 2.24
CA PHE A 156 7.25 0.97 1.81
C PHE A 156 6.19 -0.13 1.81
N GLN A 157 5.40 -0.25 2.88
CA GLN A 157 4.36 -1.28 3.00
C GLN A 157 3.26 -1.11 1.95
N LEU A 158 2.75 0.10 1.75
CA LEU A 158 1.73 0.42 0.74
C LEU A 158 2.24 0.09 -0.67
N LYS A 159 3.43 0.61 -1.03
CA LYS A 159 4.01 0.37 -2.35
C LYS A 159 4.30 -1.10 -2.58
N ALA A 160 4.78 -1.83 -1.57
CA ALA A 160 4.99 -3.27 -1.66
C ALA A 160 3.67 -4.02 -1.91
N MET A 161 2.59 -3.68 -1.18
CA MET A 161 1.28 -4.32 -1.39
C MET A 161 0.75 -4.07 -2.80
N LEU A 162 0.81 -2.82 -3.29
CA LEU A 162 0.36 -2.47 -4.64
C LEU A 162 1.23 -3.14 -5.72
N TYR A 163 2.55 -3.18 -5.56
CA TYR A 163 3.46 -3.89 -6.47
C TYR A 163 3.16 -5.38 -6.54
N HIS A 164 3.08 -6.05 -5.38
CA HIS A 164 2.85 -7.49 -5.27
C HIS A 164 1.42 -7.88 -5.70
N GLY A 165 0.44 -6.98 -5.55
CA GLY A 165 -0.92 -7.10 -6.11
C GLY A 165 -1.03 -6.80 -7.61
N GLY A 166 0.08 -6.45 -8.27
CA GLY A 166 0.11 -6.18 -9.72
C GLY A 166 -0.48 -4.83 -10.13
N ILE A 167 -0.56 -3.87 -9.21
CA ILE A 167 -1.09 -2.53 -9.46
C ILE A 167 0.03 -1.59 -9.90
N LEU A 168 1.15 -1.54 -9.17
CA LEU A 168 2.29 -0.68 -9.52
C LEU A 168 3.33 -1.43 -10.35
N MET A 169 4.06 -0.68 -11.18
CA MET A 169 5.13 -1.22 -12.02
C MET A 169 6.35 -1.65 -11.18
N GLU A 170 6.76 -0.80 -10.24
CA GLU A 170 8.01 -0.95 -9.48
C GLU A 170 7.79 -1.27 -7.99
N ARG A 171 8.78 -1.93 -7.39
CA ARG A 171 8.80 -2.24 -5.97
C ARG A 171 9.34 -1.03 -5.19
N GLY A 172 8.76 -0.74 -4.03
CA GLY A 172 9.26 0.33 -3.17
C GLY A 172 10.65 0.10 -2.59
N ALA A 173 11.37 1.19 -2.36
CA ALA A 173 12.66 1.21 -1.69
C ALA A 173 12.53 0.87 -0.20
N GLU A 174 13.52 0.19 0.37
CA GLU A 174 13.57 -0.06 1.81
C GLU A 174 13.56 1.28 2.58
N PRO A 175 12.92 1.38 3.76
CA PRO A 175 12.68 2.66 4.44
C PRO A 175 13.91 3.56 4.64
N HIS A 176 15.10 2.97 4.83
CA HIS A 176 16.35 3.70 5.05
C HIS A 176 17.07 4.11 3.74
N ARG A 177 16.51 3.77 2.58
CA ARG A 177 16.99 4.08 1.23
C ARG A 177 15.95 4.82 0.39
N LEU A 178 14.88 5.30 1.02
CA LEU A 178 13.86 6.05 0.33
C LEU A 178 14.45 7.37 -0.19
N ASP A 179 14.52 7.48 -1.51
CA ASP A 179 14.81 8.70 -2.24
C ASP A 179 13.50 9.18 -2.89
N PRO A 180 12.82 10.19 -2.32
CA PRO A 180 11.50 10.61 -2.78
C PRO A 180 11.47 11.08 -4.24
N GLU A 181 12.57 11.64 -4.74
CA GLU A 181 12.65 12.20 -6.09
C GLU A 181 12.74 11.10 -7.16
N THR A 182 13.20 9.90 -6.78
CA THR A 182 13.39 8.78 -7.72
C THR A 182 12.52 7.56 -7.41
N ASP A 183 11.75 7.58 -6.32
CA ASP A 183 10.81 6.52 -5.98
C ASP A 183 9.54 6.63 -6.84
N VAL A 184 9.50 5.93 -7.98
CA VAL A 184 8.42 6.04 -9.00
C VAL A 184 7.14 5.28 -8.61
N TRP A 185 5.97 5.93 -8.75
CA TRP A 185 4.63 5.39 -8.46
C TRP A 185 3.79 5.22 -9.74
N ALA A 186 4.31 4.54 -10.75
CA ALA A 186 3.59 4.27 -11.99
C ALA A 186 2.62 3.07 -11.89
N LEU A 187 1.43 3.19 -12.49
CA LEU A 187 0.53 2.06 -12.71
C LEU A 187 1.18 1.06 -13.67
N ARG A 188 1.06 -0.24 -13.37
CA ARG A 188 1.54 -1.31 -14.26
C ARG A 188 0.73 -1.36 -15.55
N GLU A 189 -0.57 -1.15 -15.42
CA GLU A 189 -1.57 -1.24 -16.50
C GLU A 189 -2.50 -0.03 -16.36
N PRO A 190 -2.07 1.16 -16.80
CA PRO A 190 -2.95 2.32 -16.86
C PRO A 190 -4.09 2.05 -17.85
N LEU A 191 -5.25 2.62 -17.56
CA LEU A 191 -6.41 2.53 -18.44
C LEU A 191 -6.32 3.62 -19.50
N GLU A 192 -6.45 3.22 -20.76
CA GLU A 192 -6.59 4.14 -21.88
C GLU A 192 -8.10 4.27 -22.19
N PHE A 193 -8.70 5.39 -21.82
CA PHE A 193 -10.07 5.68 -22.23
C PHE A 193 -10.07 6.19 -23.68
N ILE A 194 -10.56 5.35 -24.60
CA ILE A 194 -10.78 5.68 -26.02
C ILE A 194 -12.04 6.54 -26.18
#